data_AF-A0A370DME4-F1
#
_entry.id   AF-A0A370DME4-F1
#
_cell.length_a   1.000
_cell.length_b   1.000
_cell.length_c   1.000
_cell.angle_alpha   90.00
_cell.angle_beta   90.00
_cell.angle_gamma   90.00
#
_symmetry.space_group_name_H-M   'P 1'
#
loop_
_entity.id
_entity.type
_entity.pdbx_description
1 polymer ?
#
loop_
_entity_poly.entity_id
_entity_poly.type
_entity_poly.pdbx_seq_one_letter_code
_entity_poly.pdbx_strand_id
1 'polypeptide(L)' 'MHKTEHAQKITDRFRDLVQQTGDSLSVEHYDELTLLIEAGIDTALVEHLEKMADKLQKLSNEVRKDAEYFD' A
#
# COMPACT_ATOMS: atom_id res chain seq x y z
N MET A 1 -7.19 -13.70 -1.84
CA MET A 1 -6.90 -12.24 -1.84
C MET A 1 -7.48 -11.68 -0.56
N HIS A 2 -6.67 -10.96 0.22
CA HIS A 2 -7.02 -10.57 1.59
C HIS A 2 -7.44 -9.11 1.54
N LYS A 3 -8.73 -8.87 1.22
CA LYS A 3 -9.30 -7.50 1.21
C LYS A 3 -8.92 -6.81 2.51
N THR A 4 -7.99 -5.84 2.44
CA THR A 4 -7.57 -5.13 3.63
C THR A 4 -8.77 -4.31 4.13
N GLU A 5 -9.03 -4.35 5.43
CA GLU A 5 -10.13 -3.61 6.07
C GLU A 5 -10.11 -2.11 5.67
N HIS A 6 -8.92 -1.59 5.37
CA HIS A 6 -8.72 -0.23 4.90
C HIS A 6 -9.27 0.03 3.49
N ALA A 7 -8.98 -0.85 2.52
CA ALA A 7 -9.49 -0.71 1.16
C ALA A 7 -11.03 -0.73 1.15
N GLN A 8 -11.63 -1.65 1.93
CA GLN A 8 -13.07 -1.75 2.10
C GLN A 8 -13.67 -0.45 2.67
N LYS A 9 -13.07 0.11 3.74
CA LYS A 9 -13.52 1.39 4.35
C LYS A 9 -13.47 2.56 3.37
N ILE A 10 -12.46 2.63 2.50
CA ILE A 10 -12.35 3.69 1.49
C ILE A 10 -13.45 3.53 0.44
N THR A 11 -13.67 2.32 -0.06
CA THR A 11 -14.74 2.04 -1.01
C THR A 11 -16.12 2.35 -0.42
N ASP A 12 -16.38 1.93 0.82
CA ASP A 12 -17.66 2.18 1.50
C ASP A 12 -17.91 3.69 1.63
N ARG A 13 -16.88 4.45 2.02
CA ARG A 13 -16.98 5.91 2.09
C ARG A 13 -17.24 6.54 0.71
N PHE A 14 -16.61 6.02 -0.33
CA PHE A 14 -16.85 6.50 -1.70
C PHE A 14 -18.28 6.19 -2.15
N ARG A 15 -18.78 4.99 -1.85
CA ARG A 15 -20.17 4.59 -2.10
C ARG A 15 -21.16 5.52 -1.42
N ASP A 16 -20.93 5.87 -0.16
CA ASP A 16 -21.79 6.81 0.58
C ASP A 16 -21.87 8.17 -0.13
N LEU A 17 -20.75 8.67 -0.67
CA LEU A 17 -20.70 9.94 -1.39
C LEU A 17 -21.46 9.89 -2.72
N VAL A 18 -21.33 8.79 -3.48
CA VAL A 18 -22.07 8.59 -4.74
C VAL A 18 -23.57 8.46 -4.48
N GLN A 19 -23.97 7.73 -3.44
CA GLN A 19 -25.38 7.59 -3.08
C GLN A 19 -26.00 8.91 -2.62
N GLN A 20 -25.22 9.79 -1.98
CA GLN A 20 -25.67 11.13 -1.59
C GLN A 20 -26.00 12.04 -2.78
N THR A 21 -25.42 11.81 -3.96
CA THR A 21 -25.73 12.60 -5.17
C THR A 21 -26.96 12.08 -5.92
N GLY A 22 -27.60 11.00 -5.44
CA GLY A 22 -28.74 10.35 -6.08
C GLY A 22 -28.35 9.36 -7.18
N ASP A 23 -27.06 9.16 -7.41
CA ASP A 23 -26.53 8.16 -8.33
C ASP A 23 -26.39 6.80 -7.64
N SER A 24 -26.49 5.72 -8.42
CA SER A 24 -26.21 4.38 -7.92
C SER A 24 -25.43 3.58 -8.96
N LEU A 25 -24.28 3.06 -8.56
CA LEU A 25 -23.54 2.03 -9.29
C LEU A 25 -23.91 0.64 -8.74
N SER A 26 -23.74 -0.41 -9.56
CA SER A 26 -23.90 -1.78 -9.10
C SER A 26 -22.85 -2.11 -8.03
N VAL A 27 -23.16 -3.11 -7.20
CA VAL A 27 -22.23 -3.60 -6.17
C VAL A 27 -20.93 -4.11 -6.79
N GLU A 28 -20.99 -4.70 -7.99
CA GLU A 28 -19.81 -5.24 -8.67
C GLU A 28 -18.77 -4.15 -8.97
N HIS A 29 -19.19 -2.94 -9.32
CA HIS A 29 -18.25 -1.82 -9.54
C HIS A 29 -17.54 -1.38 -8.26
N TYR A 30 -18.22 -1.45 -7.11
CA TYR A 30 -17.58 -1.17 -5.83
C TYR A 30 -16.63 -2.30 -5.40
N ASP A 31 -16.94 -3.54 -5.74
CA ASP A 31 -16.02 -4.66 -5.53
C ASP A 31 -14.75 -4.52 -6.38
N GLU A 32 -14.89 -4.16 -7.67
CA GLU A 32 -13.75 -3.86 -8.55
C GLU A 32 -12.93 -2.68 -8.03
N LEU A 33 -13.59 -1.59 -7.59
CA LEU A 33 -12.92 -0.43 -7.00
C LEU A 33 -12.13 -0.82 -5.75
N THR A 34 -12.69 -1.69 -4.90
CA THR A 34 -12.00 -2.19 -3.71
C THR A 34 -10.72 -2.92 -4.08
N LEU A 35 -10.77 -3.78 -5.11
CA LEU A 35 -9.59 -4.51 -5.59
C LEU A 35 -8.52 -3.56 -6.16
N LEU A 36 -8.92 -2.51 -6.88
CA LEU A 36 -8.00 -1.51 -7.40
C LEU A 36 -7.31 -0.73 -6.26
N ILE A 37 -8.07 -0.35 -5.24
CA ILE A 37 -7.54 0.34 -4.06
C ILE A 37 -6.58 -0.59 -3.30
N GLU A 38 -6.93 -1.86 -3.10
CA GLU A 38 -6.06 -2.86 -2.47
C GLU A 38 -4.75 -3.01 -3.23
N ALA A 39 -4.80 -3.20 -4.56
CA ALA A 39 -3.60 -3.30 -5.39
C ALA A 39 -2.72 -2.04 -5.33
N GLY A 40 -3.32 -0.85 -5.28
CA GLY A 40 -2.60 0.41 -5.12
C GLY A 40 -1.91 0.53 -3.76
N ILE A 41 -2.59 0.14 -2.68
CA ILE A 41 -2.04 0.12 -1.32
C ILE A 41 -0.86 -0.87 -1.25
N ASP A 42 -1.04 -2.08 -1.77
CA ASP A 42 -0.01 -3.12 -1.75
C ASP A 42 1.23 -2.69 -2.54
N THR A 43 1.04 -2.09 -3.71
CA THR A 43 2.14 -1.57 -4.52
C THR A 43 2.92 -0.50 -3.76
N ALA A 44 2.23 0.48 -3.16
CA ALA A 44 2.87 1.54 -2.39
C ALA A 44 3.62 0.98 -1.16
N LEU A 45 3.08 -0.06 -0.51
CA LEU A 45 3.72 -0.72 0.61
C LEU A 45 5.00 -1.45 0.19
N VAL A 46 4.96 -2.18 -0.93
CA VAL A 46 6.13 -2.88 -1.49
C VAL A 46 7.24 -1.88 -1.81
N GLU A 47 6.93 -0.80 -2.53
CA GLU A 47 7.93 0.24 -2.83
C GLU A 47 8.55 0.86 -1.57
N HIS A 48 7.74 1.01 -0.51
CA HIS A 48 8.25 1.52 0.76
C HIS A 48 9.19 0.52 1.44
N LEU A 49 8.83 -0.77 1.43
CA LEU A 49 9.65 -1.84 1.99
C LEU A 49 10.98 -1.99 1.23
N GLU A 50 10.98 -1.90 -0.10
CA GLU A 50 12.18 -1.90 -0.93
C GLU A 50 13.13 -0.75 -0.54
N LYS A 51 12.60 0.47 -0.44
CA LYS A 51 13.40 1.63 0.01
C LYS A 51 13.99 1.45 1.41
N MET A 52 13.30 0.74 2.30
CA MET A 52 13.83 0.42 3.63
C MET A 52 14.93 -0.65 3.56
N ALA A 53 14.74 -1.69 2.75
CA ALA A 53 15.75 -2.72 2.52
C ALA A 53 17.05 -2.13 1.98
N ASP A 54 16.97 -1.20 1.01
CA ASP A 54 18.13 -0.50 0.46
C ASP A 54 18.88 0.29 1.53
N LYS A 55 18.16 0.98 2.43
CA LYS A 55 18.78 1.72 3.55
C LYS A 55 19.49 0.79 4.52
N LEU A 56 18.89 -0.35 4.85
CA LEU A 56 19.50 -1.36 5.72
C LEU A 56 20.75 -1.97 5.08
N GLN A 57 20.70 -2.26 3.78
CA GLN A 57 21.85 -2.77 3.04
C GLN A 57 23.00 -1.75 3.03
N LYS A 58 22.69 -0.48 2.81
CA LYS A 58 23.69 0.60 2.86
C LYS A 58 24.34 0.70 4.23
N LEU A 59 23.55 0.72 5.30
CA LEU A 59 24.06 0.76 6.68
C LEU A 59 24.93 -0.45 7.00
N SER A 60 24.50 -1.66 6.62
CA SER A 60 25.27 -2.89 6.80
C SER A 60 26.64 -2.82 6.12
N ASN A 61 26.68 -2.27 4.89
CA ASN A 61 27.92 -2.06 4.16
C ASN A 61 28.82 -1.00 4.81
N GLU A 62 28.27 0.07 5.37
CA GLU A 62 29.03 1.09 6.12
C GLU A 62 29.66 0.49 7.37
N VAL A 63 28.89 -0.25 8.18
CA VAL A 63 29.40 -0.93 9.38
C VAL A 63 30.55 -1.89 9.04
N ARG A 64 30.45 -2.63 7.93
CA ARG A 64 31.54 -3.52 7.49
C ARG A 64 32.80 -2.75 7.13
N LYS A 65 32.67 -1.65 6.38
CA LYS A 65 33.81 -0.80 6.01
C LYS A 65 34.49 -0.20 7.24
N ASP A 66 33.72 0.23 8.22
CA ASP A 66 34.27 0.75 9.47
C ASP A 66 35.04 -0.33 10.21
N ALA A 67 34.49 -1.55 10.31
CA ALA A 67 35.20 -2.69 10.91
C ALA A 67 36.51 -3.02 10.17
N GLU A 68 36.50 -3.05 8.84
CA GLU A 68 37.69 -3.28 8.00
C GLU A 68 38.74 -2.16 8.12
N TYR A 69 38.35 -0.94 8.50
CA TYR A 69 39.29 0.17 8.73
C TYR A 69 40.04 0.06 10.07
N PHE A 70 39.42 -0.58 11.08
CA PHE A 70 39.99 -0.73 12.42
C PHE A 70 40.76 -2.04 12.64
N ASP A 71 40.71 -2.98 11.68
CA ASP A 71 41.50 -4.22 11.63
C ASP A 71 42.82 -4.00 10.85
#